data_AF-A0A3E2CMD0-F1
#
_entry.id   AF-A0A3E2CMD0-F1
#
_cell.length_a   1.000
_cell.length_b   1.000
_cell.length_c   1.000
_cell.angle_alpha   90.00
_cell.angle_beta   90.00
_cell.angle_gamma   90.00
#
_symmetry.space_group_name_H-M   'P 1'
#
loop_
_entity.id
_entity.type
_entity.pdbx_description
1 polymer ?
#
loop_
_entity_poly.entity_id
_entity_poly.type
_entity_poly.pdbx_seq_one_letter_code
_entity_poly.pdbx_strand_id
1 'polypeptide(L)'
;MSRKDTAFTPSQRAYLNSLPAIKHATATRIYYTSQFHKDAVQQYDNGVRPSVIFAQAGMPSTLIGSKRIERCINRRENTDYTQSG
;
A
#
# COMPACT_ATOMS: atom_id res chain seq x y z
N MET A 1 16.12 -9.37 -16.02
CA MET A 1 15.63 -8.96 -14.69
C MET A 1 14.46 -9.85 -14.31
N SER A 2 14.63 -10.66 -13.26
CA SER A 2 13.74 -11.78 -12.95
C SER A 2 12.35 -11.30 -12.49
N ARG A 3 11.30 -11.70 -13.20
CA ARG A 3 9.88 -11.50 -12.80
C ARG A 3 9.57 -12.45 -11.64
N LYS A 4 10.02 -12.16 -10.43
CA LYS A 4 9.50 -12.84 -9.24
C LYS A 4 8.13 -12.23 -8.91
N ASP A 5 7.10 -12.95 -9.34
CA ASP A 5 5.73 -12.92 -8.80
C ASP A 5 5.09 -11.52 -8.70
N THR A 6 4.69 -10.97 -9.85
CA THR A 6 3.90 -9.72 -9.90
C THR A 6 2.50 -9.88 -9.26
N ALA A 7 2.04 -11.13 -9.07
CA ALA A 7 0.69 -11.46 -8.67
C ALA A 7 0.60 -12.03 -7.24
N PHE A 8 -0.27 -11.44 -6.41
CA PHE A 8 -0.68 -11.96 -5.11
C PHE A 8 -1.50 -13.24 -5.28
N THR A 9 -1.21 -14.24 -4.45
CA THR A 9 -2.00 -15.48 -4.37
C THR A 9 -3.42 -15.18 -3.85
N PRO A 10 -4.41 -16.07 -4.06
CA PRO A 10 -5.74 -15.92 -3.48
C PRO A 10 -5.72 -15.68 -1.97
N SER A 11 -4.90 -16.42 -1.23
CA SER A 11 -4.76 -16.26 0.23
C SER A 11 -4.13 -14.93 0.62
N GLN A 12 -3.10 -14.47 -0.10
CA GLN A 12 -2.50 -13.15 0.11
C GLN A 12 -3.51 -12.04 -0.16
N ARG A 13 -4.31 -12.15 -1.22
CA ARG A 13 -5.38 -11.18 -1.51
C ARG A 13 -6.46 -11.17 -0.44
N ALA A 14 -6.90 -12.34 0.03
CA ALA A 14 -7.88 -12.42 1.10
C ALA A 14 -7.36 -11.75 2.38
N TYR A 15 -6.09 -12.01 2.75
CA TYR A 15 -5.43 -11.35 3.86
C TYR A 15 -5.36 -9.83 3.66
N LEU A 16 -4.83 -9.37 2.52
CA LEU A 16 -4.72 -7.94 2.21
C LEU A 16 -6.09 -7.23 2.23
N ASN A 17 -7.15 -7.84 1.68
CA ASN A 17 -8.50 -7.28 1.71
C ASN A 17 -9.13 -7.28 3.11
N SER A 18 -8.58 -8.02 4.08
CA SER A 18 -9.06 -8.02 5.46
C SER A 18 -8.52 -6.83 6.27
N LEU A 19 -7.48 -6.14 5.77
CA LEU A 19 -6.81 -5.06 6.48
C LEU A 19 -7.57 -3.73 6.33
N PRO A 20 -7.75 -2.93 7.40
CA PRO A 20 -8.46 -1.66 7.35
C PRO A 20 -7.73 -0.59 6.50
N ALA A 21 -6.44 -0.78 6.26
CA ALA A 21 -5.61 0.08 5.42
C ALA A 21 -5.86 -0.12 3.91
N ILE A 22 -6.51 -1.22 3.52
CA ILE A 22 -6.77 -1.57 2.11
C ILE A 22 -8.25 -1.41 1.79
N LYS A 23 -8.53 -0.66 0.72
CA LYS A 23 -9.87 -0.60 0.11
C LYS A 23 -10.16 -1.85 -0.71
N HIS A 24 -9.18 -2.28 -1.52
CA HIS A 24 -9.29 -3.50 -2.33
C HIS A 24 -7.92 -3.97 -2.81
N ALA A 25 -7.67 -5.28 -2.86
CA ALA A 25 -6.48 -5.89 -3.44
C ALA A 25 -6.85 -6.87 -4.56
N THR A 26 -6.29 -6.64 -5.75
CA THR A 26 -6.39 -7.54 -6.90
C THR A 26 -5.17 -8.44 -6.97
N ALA A 27 -5.04 -9.24 -8.04
CA ALA A 27 -3.83 -10.03 -8.27
C ALA A 27 -2.58 -9.13 -8.32
N THR A 28 -2.63 -7.94 -8.94
CA THR A 28 -1.40 -7.16 -9.20
C THR A 28 -1.42 -5.74 -8.63
N ARG A 29 -2.58 -5.26 -8.16
CA ARG A 29 -2.77 -3.88 -7.66
C ARG A 29 -3.32 -3.91 -6.23
N ILE A 30 -2.90 -2.93 -5.44
CA ILE A 30 -3.44 -2.65 -4.11
C ILE A 30 -4.03 -1.25 -4.16
N TYR A 31 -5.29 -1.14 -3.76
CA TYR A 31 -5.98 0.11 -3.55
C TYR A 31 -6.00 0.38 -2.05
N TYR A 32 -5.22 1.36 -1.62
CA TYR A 32 -5.20 1.81 -0.24
C TYR A 32 -6.43 2.69 0.05
N THR A 33 -6.85 2.74 1.31
CA THR A 33 -7.83 3.73 1.73
C THR A 33 -7.21 5.12 1.71
N SER A 34 -8.02 6.14 1.44
CA SER A 34 -7.58 7.54 1.46
C SER A 34 -7.09 7.95 2.85
N GLN A 35 -7.74 7.44 3.90
CA GLN A 35 -7.34 7.67 5.29
C GLN A 35 -5.94 7.12 5.57
N PHE A 36 -5.68 5.85 5.23
CA PHE A 36 -4.38 5.24 5.44
C PHE A 36 -3.26 5.97 4.68
N HIS A 37 -3.52 6.40 3.44
CA HIS A 37 -2.53 7.17 2.68
C HIS A 37 -2.15 8.48 3.39
N LYS A 38 -3.14 9.22 3.90
CA LYS A 38 -2.90 10.47 4.66
C LYS A 38 -2.09 10.20 5.93
N ASP A 39 -2.50 9.19 6.70
CA ASP A 39 -1.81 8.82 7.95
C ASP A 39 -0.37 8.37 7.68
N ALA A 40 -0.14 7.62 6.59
CA ALA A 40 1.18 7.15 6.20
C ALA A 40 2.10 8.30 5.75
N VAL A 41 1.58 9.25 4.98
CA VAL A 41 2.35 10.44 4.58
C VAL A 41 2.67 11.30 5.80
N GLN A 42 1.73 11.51 6.71
CA GLN A 42 1.94 12.27 7.94
C GLN A 42 3.01 11.63 8.83
N GLN A 43 2.96 10.32 9.04
CA GLN A 43 3.98 9.60 9.80
C GLN A 43 5.36 9.67 9.13
N TYR A 44 5.40 9.59 7.80
CA TYR A 44 6.65 9.76 7.05
C TYR A 44 7.24 11.16 7.24
N ASP A 45 6.40 12.20 7.20
CA ASP A 45 6.82 13.59 7.46
C ASP A 45 7.31 13.79 8.91
N ASN A 46 6.79 13.00 9.85
CA ASN A 46 7.29 12.92 11.23
C ASN A 46 8.61 12.11 11.36
N GLY A 47 9.19 11.65 10.25
CA GLY A 47 10.46 10.91 10.22
C GLY A 47 10.32 9.40 10.41
N VAL A 48 9.09 8.85 10.45
CA VAL A 48 8.88 7.41 10.55
C VAL A 48 9.21 6.75 9.21
N ARG A 49 9.98 5.65 9.25
CA ARG A 49 10.37 4.94 8.04
C ARG A 49 9.13 4.32 7.36
N PRO A 50 8.98 4.44 6.03
CA PRO A 50 7.88 3.86 5.26
C PRO A 50 7.59 2.39 5.55
N SER A 51 8.64 1.58 5.65
CA SER A 51 8.53 0.14 5.93
C SER A 51 7.91 -0.15 7.30
N VAL A 52 8.12 0.73 8.28
CA VAL A 52 7.59 0.58 9.64
C VAL A 52 6.10 0.90 9.66
N ILE A 53 5.70 2.01 9.03
CA ILE A 53 4.30 2.43 8.90
C ILE A 53 3.44 1.30 8.29
N PHE A 54 3.92 0.73 7.18
CA PHE A 54 3.19 -0.32 6.48
C PHE A 54 3.24 -1.66 7.24
N ALA A 55 4.33 -1.97 7.95
CA ALA A 55 4.39 -3.15 8.81
C ALA A 55 3.40 -3.04 9.99
N GLN A 56 3.25 -1.86 10.60
CA GLN A 56 2.26 -1.62 11.65
C GLN A 56 0.82 -1.79 11.16
N ALA A 57 0.56 -1.47 9.89
CA ALA A 57 -0.72 -1.71 9.24
C ALA A 57 -0.94 -3.18 8.79
N GLY A 58 -0.04 -4.10 9.15
CA GLY A 58 -0.13 -5.53 8.79
C GLY A 58 0.38 -5.87 7.40
N MET A 59 1.05 -4.94 6.71
CA MET A 59 1.57 -5.10 5.34
C MET A 59 3.08 -4.84 5.27
N PRO A 60 3.92 -5.74 5.79
CA PRO A 60 5.36 -5.53 5.74
C PRO A 60 5.87 -5.49 4.28
N SER A 61 7.03 -4.85 4.08
CA SER A 61 7.69 -4.77 2.76
C SER A 61 8.01 -6.14 2.15
N THR A 62 8.10 -7.19 2.97
CA THR A 62 8.26 -8.58 2.53
C THR A 62 7.02 -9.14 1.85
N LEU A 63 5.83 -8.64 2.18
CA LEU A 63 4.56 -9.05 1.60
C LEU A 63 4.20 -8.26 0.34
N ILE A 64 4.26 -6.92 0.42
CA ILE A 64 3.80 -6.04 -0.66
C ILE A 64 4.93 -5.48 -1.54
N GLY A 65 6.18 -5.60 -1.09
CA GLY A 65 7.36 -5.06 -1.78
C GLY A 65 7.67 -3.62 -1.40
N SER A 66 8.95 -3.34 -1.10
CA SER A 66 9.45 -2.01 -0.74
C SER A 66 9.16 -0.93 -1.79
N LYS A 67 9.32 -1.26 -3.08
CA LYS A 67 9.01 -0.35 -4.20
C LYS A 67 7.55 0.14 -4.19
N ARG A 68 6.59 -0.70 -3.75
CA ARG A 68 5.18 -0.29 -3.68
C ARG A 68 4.93 0.68 -2.54
N ILE A 69 5.60 0.47 -1.41
CA ILE A 69 5.58 1.35 -0.25
C ILE A 69 6.13 2.73 -0.63
N GLU A 70 7.31 2.76 -1.24
CA GLU A 70 7.94 4.00 -1.71
C GLU A 70 7.04 4.77 -2.69
N ARG A 71 6.47 4.07 -3.69
CA ARG A 71 5.55 4.69 -4.66
C ARG A 71 4.29 5.25 -4.01
N CYS A 72 3.78 4.61 -2.97
CA CYS A 72 2.61 5.09 -2.23
C CYS A 72 2.92 6.43 -1.55
N ILE A 73 4.01 6.50 -0.78
CA ILE A 73 4.38 7.72 -0.05
C ILE A 73 4.84 8.85 -0.98
N ASN A 74 5.57 8.51 -2.05
CA ASN A 74 6.00 9.49 -3.04
C ASN A 74 4.83 10.09 -3.83
N ARG A 75 3.65 9.46 -3.79
CA ARG A 75 2.42 9.99 -4.40
C ARG A 75 1.81 11.08 -3.51
N ARG A 76 2.56 12.15 -3.29
CA ARG A 76 2.06 13.40 -2.69
C ARG A 76 1.17 14.09 -3.73
N GLU A 77 -0.15 13.98 -3.55
CA GLU A 77 -1.23 14.78 -4.15
C GLU A 77 -0.95 15.46 -5.52
N ASN A 78 -0.49 14.70 -6.52
CA ASN A 78 -0.47 15.13 -7.92
C ASN A 78 -1.38 14.25 -8.79
N THR A 79 -2.47 13.75 -8.21
CA THR A 79 -3.49 13.07 -8.99
C THR A 79 -4.83 13.31 -8.33
N ASP A 80 -5.67 14.07 -9.01
CA ASP A 80 -7.09 14.16 -8.74
C ASP A 80 -7.64 12.75 -8.49
N TYR A 81 -7.96 12.46 -7.23
CA TYR A 81 -8.78 11.30 -6.90
C TYR A 81 -10.23 11.66 -7.21
N THR A 82 -10.52 11.96 -8.48
CA THR A 82 -11.89 11.97 -9.00
C THR A 82 -12.36 10.53 -9.00
N GLN A 83 -13.01 10.13 -7.91
CA GLN A 83 -13.87 8.96 -7.89
C GLN A 83 -15.05 9.24 -8.81
N SER A 84 -14.94 8.87 -10.09
CA SER A 84 -16.13 8.65 -10.92
C SER A 84 -16.75 7.35 -10.45
N GLY A 85 -17.88 7.47 -9.76
CA GLY A 85 -18.74 6.38 -9.32
C GLY A 85 -20.05 6.98 -8.86
#